data_AF-A0A8W8MN59-F1
#
_entry.id   AF-A0A8W8MN59-F1
#
_cell.length_a   1.000
_cell.length_b   1.000
_cell.length_c   1.000
_cell.angle_alpha   90.00
_cell.angle_beta   90.00
_cell.angle_gamma   90.00
#
_symmetry.space_group_name_H-M   'P 1'
#
loop_
_entity.id
_entity.type
_entity.pdbx_description
1 polymer ?
#
loop_
_entity_poly.entity_id
_entity_poly.type
_entity_poly.pdbx_seq_one_letter_code
_entity_poly.pdbx_strand_id
1 'polypeptide(L)'
;MRSQYLLQLLLCVILFTLAESGRTSYKIWKVARNYRESSKWSVWSSWGWRVDFFGKNKCNLFVYDVLNEAGAKAPNRKPGKISPIGANEWANPRSTYVKNTGCYSVVSFGQKRRGDIIAFGRYKTSGHVGIVSLWGNYISAGRYRIVEKSIPNMNGTSIIRTTVWRYTC
;
A
#
# COMPACT_ATOMS: atom_id res chain seq x y z
N MET A 1 -3.79 -7.36 44.38
CA MET A 1 -3.10 -8.40 43.58
C MET A 1 -3.69 -8.68 42.20
N ARG A 2 -5.02 -8.72 41.97
CA ARG A 2 -5.59 -9.02 40.63
C ARG A 2 -5.34 -7.96 39.53
N SER A 3 -5.15 -6.69 39.90
CA SER A 3 -4.98 -5.57 38.93
C SER A 3 -3.62 -5.55 38.23
N GLN A 4 -2.54 -5.96 38.91
CA GLN A 4 -1.18 -5.95 38.33
C GLN A 4 -1.00 -6.99 37.21
N TYR A 5 -1.55 -8.19 37.36
CA TYR A 5 -1.48 -9.23 36.32
C TYR A 5 -2.27 -8.86 35.06
N LEU A 6 -3.41 -8.18 35.22
CA LEU A 6 -4.20 -7.66 34.09
C LEU A 6 -3.44 -6.59 33.30
N LEU A 7 -2.77 -5.65 33.99
CA LEU A 7 -1.98 -4.61 33.35
C LEU A 7 -0.77 -5.20 32.59
N GLN A 8 -0.12 -6.20 33.17
CA GLN A 8 1.05 -6.87 32.60
C GLN A 8 0.70 -7.73 31.37
N LEU A 9 -0.43 -8.44 31.42
CA LEU A 9 -0.99 -9.14 30.26
C LEU A 9 -1.38 -8.18 29.12
N LEU A 10 -2.01 -7.05 29.45
CA LEU A 10 -2.37 -6.03 28.47
C LEU A 10 -1.12 -5.47 27.77
N LEU A 11 -0.06 -5.18 28.52
CA LEU A 11 1.21 -4.68 27.98
C LEU A 11 1.88 -5.69 27.05
N CYS A 12 1.93 -6.98 27.43
CA CYS A 12 2.47 -8.03 26.58
C CYS A 12 1.71 -8.15 25.24
N VAL A 13 0.37 -8.15 25.27
CA VAL A 13 -0.44 -8.23 24.05
C VAL A 13 -0.20 -7.02 23.14
N ILE A 14 -0.04 -5.82 23.71
CA ILE A 14 0.28 -4.61 22.94
C ILE A 14 1.69 -4.71 22.31
N LEU A 15 2.69 -5.19 23.05
CA LEU A 15 4.05 -5.34 22.52
C LEU A 15 4.13 -6.40 21.40
N PHE A 16 3.42 -7.52 21.55
CA PHE A 16 3.37 -8.57 20.52
C PHE A 16 2.69 -8.08 19.23
N THR A 17 1.58 -7.33 19.34
CA THR A 17 0.89 -6.78 18.16
C THR A 17 1.72 -5.70 17.44
N LEU A 18 2.47 -4.88 18.18
CA LEU A 18 3.38 -3.89 17.60
C LEU A 18 4.58 -4.55 16.89
N ALA A 19 5.13 -5.63 17.43
CA ALA A 19 6.23 -6.37 16.81
C ALA A 19 5.80 -7.03 15.49
N GLU A 20 4.63 -7.67 15.47
CA GLU A 20 4.13 -8.37 14.27
C GLU A 20 3.76 -7.39 13.15
N SER A 21 3.12 -6.26 13.47
CA SER A 21 2.81 -5.22 12.46
C SER A 21 4.07 -4.55 11.88
N GLY A 22 5.11 -4.39 12.70
CA GLY A 22 6.44 -3.96 12.26
C GLY A 22 7.08 -4.96 11.29
N ARG A 23 6.94 -6.26 11.57
CA ARG A 23 7.42 -7.35 10.71
C ARG A 23 6.69 -7.39 9.37
N THR A 24 5.36 -7.22 9.36
CA THR A 24 4.58 -7.23 8.11
C THR A 24 4.86 -6.00 7.26
N SER A 25 4.96 -4.80 7.85
CA SER A 25 5.35 -3.57 7.12
C SER A 25 6.71 -3.74 6.45
N TYR A 26 7.70 -4.33 7.14
CA TYR A 26 8.99 -4.66 6.53
C TYR A 26 8.85 -5.67 5.38
N LYS A 27 8.03 -6.71 5.53
CA LYS A 27 7.79 -7.72 4.49
C LYS A 27 7.14 -7.11 3.25
N ILE A 28 6.13 -6.24 3.41
CA ILE A 28 5.50 -5.48 2.31
C ILE A 28 6.56 -4.74 1.50
N TRP A 29 7.42 -3.98 2.16
CA TRP A 29 8.51 -3.28 1.49
C TRP A 29 9.50 -4.23 0.81
N LYS A 30 9.91 -5.31 1.49
CA LYS A 30 10.89 -6.27 0.96
C LYS A 30 10.37 -6.91 -0.33
N VAL A 31 9.12 -7.37 -0.32
CA VAL A 31 8.45 -7.91 -1.51
C VAL A 31 8.41 -6.88 -2.63
N ALA A 32 7.96 -5.64 -2.34
CA ALA A 32 7.93 -4.58 -3.34
C ALA A 32 9.31 -4.35 -4.00
N ARG A 33 10.36 -4.32 -3.17
CA ARG A 33 11.74 -4.06 -3.60
C ARG A 33 12.32 -5.19 -4.43
N ASN A 34 11.98 -6.44 -4.13
CA ASN A 34 12.41 -7.60 -4.92
C ASN A 34 11.88 -7.57 -6.36
N TYR A 35 10.79 -6.86 -6.60
CA TYR A 35 10.25 -6.66 -7.94
C TYR A 35 10.81 -5.46 -8.70
N ARG A 36 11.80 -4.74 -8.15
CA ARG A 36 12.42 -3.60 -8.86
C ARG A 36 12.94 -4.06 -10.22
N GLU A 37 12.77 -3.20 -11.24
CA GLU A 37 13.07 -3.50 -12.64
C GLU A 37 12.16 -4.54 -13.32
N SER A 38 11.26 -5.21 -12.59
CA SER A 38 10.32 -6.15 -13.20
C SER A 38 9.34 -5.44 -14.13
N SER A 39 9.15 -6.00 -15.33
CA SER A 39 8.15 -5.55 -16.30
C SER A 39 6.77 -6.18 -16.10
N LYS A 40 6.59 -7.08 -15.13
CA LYS A 40 5.34 -7.83 -14.90
C LYS A 40 4.09 -6.94 -14.74
N TRP A 41 4.25 -5.74 -14.18
CA TRP A 41 3.16 -4.74 -14.05
C TRP A 41 3.33 -3.53 -14.97
N SER A 42 4.14 -3.65 -16.02
CA SER A 42 4.27 -2.60 -17.04
C SER A 42 2.95 -2.38 -17.77
N VAL A 43 2.80 -1.25 -18.44
CA VAL A 43 1.62 -0.95 -19.26
C VAL A 43 1.42 -2.01 -20.35
N TRP A 44 2.51 -2.52 -20.91
CA TRP A 44 2.53 -3.46 -22.03
C TRP A 44 2.53 -4.94 -21.62
N SER A 45 2.26 -5.24 -20.35
CA SER A 45 2.06 -6.61 -19.89
C SER A 45 0.60 -6.87 -19.56
N SER A 46 0.15 -8.10 -19.67
CA SER A 46 -1.12 -8.53 -19.05
C SER A 46 -0.94 -8.66 -17.54
N TRP A 47 -2.04 -8.64 -16.78
CA TRP A 47 -1.98 -8.96 -15.35
C TRP A 47 -2.33 -10.43 -15.13
N GLY A 48 -1.31 -11.29 -15.13
CA GLY A 48 -1.52 -12.75 -15.17
C GLY A 48 -2.25 -13.15 -16.46
N TRP A 49 -3.27 -13.99 -16.33
CA TRP A 49 -4.13 -14.43 -17.45
C TRP A 49 -5.12 -13.35 -17.93
N ARG A 50 -5.21 -12.21 -17.23
CA ARG A 50 -6.17 -11.13 -17.53
C ARG A 50 -5.63 -10.19 -18.59
N VAL A 51 -5.86 -10.56 -19.86
CA VAL A 51 -5.43 -9.81 -21.05
C VAL A 51 -6.08 -8.44 -21.18
N ASP A 52 -7.25 -8.24 -20.56
CA ASP A 52 -7.96 -6.96 -20.52
C ASP A 52 -7.21 -5.85 -19.77
N PHE A 53 -6.11 -6.19 -19.08
CA PHE A 53 -5.20 -5.24 -18.44
C PHE A 53 -4.01 -4.81 -19.31
N PHE A 54 -3.84 -5.38 -20.51
CA PHE A 54 -2.85 -4.89 -21.48
C PHE A 54 -3.16 -3.43 -21.87
N GLY A 55 -2.12 -2.60 -22.00
CA GLY A 55 -2.26 -1.17 -22.31
C GLY A 55 -2.74 -0.31 -21.14
N LYS A 56 -2.97 -0.87 -19.94
CA LYS A 56 -3.44 -0.15 -18.76
C LYS A 56 -2.34 0.04 -17.72
N ASN A 57 -2.39 1.15 -16.98
CA ASN A 57 -1.57 1.37 -15.79
C ASN A 57 -1.94 0.35 -14.69
N LYS A 58 -0.94 -0.19 -13.99
CA LYS A 58 -1.12 -1.29 -13.02
C LYS A 58 -0.57 -1.01 -11.63
N CYS A 59 -0.36 0.26 -11.29
CA CYS A 59 0.18 0.65 -9.98
C CYS A 59 -0.63 0.08 -8.80
N ASN A 60 -1.96 0.05 -8.89
CA ASN A 60 -2.81 -0.54 -7.87
C ASN A 60 -2.80 -2.08 -7.86
N LEU A 61 -2.61 -2.72 -9.02
CA LEU A 61 -2.49 -4.18 -9.12
C LEU A 61 -1.17 -4.66 -8.53
N PHE A 62 -0.08 -3.92 -8.79
CA PHE A 62 1.21 -4.15 -8.16
C PHE A 62 1.11 -4.11 -6.63
N VAL A 63 0.49 -3.05 -6.08
CA VAL A 63 0.29 -2.94 -4.62
C VAL A 63 -0.55 -4.10 -4.09
N TYR A 64 -1.61 -4.49 -4.81
CA TYR A 64 -2.44 -5.64 -4.42
C TYR A 64 -1.64 -6.94 -4.35
N ASP A 65 -0.85 -7.26 -5.39
CA ASP A 65 -0.04 -8.49 -5.42
C ASP A 65 1.02 -8.49 -4.31
N VAL A 66 1.70 -7.35 -4.10
CA VAL A 66 2.70 -7.22 -3.03
C VAL A 66 2.07 -7.42 -1.66
N LEU A 67 0.89 -6.84 -1.40
CA LEU A 67 0.20 -7.02 -0.12
C LEU A 67 -0.14 -8.50 0.13
N ASN A 68 -0.72 -9.18 -0.87
CA ASN A 68 -1.07 -10.60 -0.72
C ASN A 68 0.17 -11.48 -0.53
N GLU A 69 1.25 -11.27 -1.30
CA GLU A 69 2.50 -12.02 -1.15
C GLU A 69 3.19 -11.74 0.19
N ALA A 70 3.07 -10.52 0.71
CA ALA A 70 3.51 -10.18 2.06
C ALA A 70 2.64 -10.84 3.15
N GLY A 71 1.47 -11.38 2.82
CA GLY A 71 0.50 -11.91 3.79
C GLY A 71 -0.38 -10.82 4.43
N ALA A 72 -0.38 -9.62 3.87
CA ALA A 72 -1.23 -8.52 4.32
C ALA A 72 -2.63 -8.59 3.67
N LYS A 73 -3.66 -8.14 4.38
CA LYS A 73 -5.04 -8.11 3.86
C LYS A 73 -5.23 -7.01 2.82
N ALA A 74 -5.15 -7.34 1.53
CA ALA A 74 -5.34 -6.35 0.47
C ALA A 74 -6.83 -5.93 0.31
N PRO A 75 -7.16 -4.62 0.30
CA PRO A 75 -8.53 -4.15 0.10
C PRO A 75 -9.03 -4.44 -1.31
N ASN A 76 -10.31 -4.75 -1.40
CA ASN A 76 -10.94 -5.29 -2.61
C ASN A 76 -12.34 -4.69 -2.79
N ARG A 77 -12.73 -4.39 -4.04
CA ARG A 77 -14.05 -3.79 -4.33
C ARG A 77 -15.19 -4.78 -4.18
N LYS A 78 -14.93 -6.07 -4.44
CA LYS A 78 -15.93 -7.12 -4.43
C LYS A 78 -15.43 -8.27 -3.56
N PRO A 79 -16.05 -8.53 -2.39
CA PRO A 79 -15.73 -9.69 -1.58
C PRO A 79 -15.79 -10.98 -2.41
N GLY A 80 -14.82 -11.88 -2.23
CA GLY A 80 -14.75 -13.16 -2.95
C GLY A 80 -14.32 -13.09 -4.42
N LYS A 81 -14.02 -11.92 -4.99
CA LYS A 81 -13.49 -11.78 -6.36
C LYS A 81 -12.18 -11.01 -6.36
N ILE A 82 -11.27 -11.30 -7.29
CA ILE A 82 -10.03 -10.50 -7.47
C ILE A 82 -10.38 -9.18 -8.19
N SER A 83 -10.72 -8.15 -7.40
CA SER A 83 -11.09 -6.83 -7.89
C SER A 83 -10.42 -5.69 -7.08
N PRO A 84 -9.09 -5.54 -7.16
CA PRO A 84 -8.36 -4.56 -6.37
C PRO A 84 -8.93 -3.14 -6.49
N ILE A 85 -8.88 -2.38 -5.40
CA ILE A 85 -9.30 -0.97 -5.44
C ILE A 85 -8.37 -0.13 -6.32
N GLY A 86 -8.88 0.99 -6.82
CA GLY A 86 -8.12 1.90 -7.69
C GLY A 86 -7.20 2.82 -6.90
N ALA A 87 -6.26 3.48 -7.59
CA ALA A 87 -5.31 4.39 -6.94
C ALA A 87 -5.99 5.63 -6.31
N ASN A 88 -7.03 6.19 -6.92
CA ASN A 88 -7.80 7.28 -6.32
C ASN A 88 -8.56 6.83 -5.05
N GLU A 89 -8.95 5.56 -4.98
CA GLU A 89 -9.59 4.98 -3.80
C GLU A 89 -8.58 4.80 -2.67
N TRP A 90 -7.37 4.31 -2.98
CA TRP A 90 -6.26 4.34 -2.03
C TRP A 90 -5.94 5.75 -1.54
N ALA A 91 -6.04 6.75 -2.42
CA ALA A 91 -5.85 8.14 -2.04
C ALA A 91 -7.03 8.73 -1.25
N ASN A 92 -8.13 8.01 -1.01
CA ASN A 92 -9.25 8.48 -0.22
C ASN A 92 -9.08 8.06 1.26
N PRO A 93 -8.75 8.96 2.21
CA PRO A 93 -8.56 8.61 3.62
C PRO A 93 -9.85 8.11 4.31
N ARG A 94 -11.01 8.28 3.65
CA ARG A 94 -12.30 7.77 4.09
C ARG A 94 -12.75 6.53 3.32
N SER A 95 -11.86 5.89 2.56
CA SER A 95 -12.18 4.68 1.80
C SER A 95 -12.80 3.60 2.69
N THR A 96 -14.05 3.25 2.41
CA THR A 96 -14.73 2.16 3.10
C THR A 96 -14.09 0.82 2.76
N TYR A 97 -13.62 0.62 1.52
CA TYR A 97 -12.92 -0.59 1.13
C TYR A 97 -11.63 -0.83 1.93
N VAL A 98 -10.83 0.22 2.18
CA VAL A 98 -9.62 0.10 2.99
C VAL A 98 -9.99 -0.13 4.46
N LYS A 99 -10.92 0.67 5.01
CA LYS A 99 -11.33 0.58 6.41
C LYS A 99 -11.98 -0.76 6.76
N ASN A 100 -12.78 -1.34 5.87
CA ASN A 100 -13.47 -2.62 6.09
C ASN A 100 -12.49 -3.81 6.21
N THR A 101 -11.22 -3.65 5.82
CA THR A 101 -10.20 -4.68 6.10
C THR A 101 -9.85 -4.78 7.59
N GLY A 102 -10.08 -3.72 8.37
CA GLY A 102 -9.70 -3.60 9.78
C GLY A 102 -8.19 -3.54 10.02
N CYS A 103 -7.35 -3.50 8.97
CA CYS A 103 -5.89 -3.66 9.09
C CYS A 103 -5.08 -2.45 8.63
N TYR A 104 -5.70 -1.30 8.38
CA TYR A 104 -4.99 -0.09 8.00
C TYR A 104 -5.44 1.13 8.79
N SER A 105 -4.48 1.97 9.15
CA SER A 105 -4.70 3.30 9.70
C SER A 105 -4.10 4.36 8.80
N VAL A 106 -4.75 5.51 8.69
CA VAL A 106 -4.16 6.68 8.03
C VAL A 106 -3.12 7.27 8.96
N VAL A 107 -1.94 7.56 8.43
CA VAL A 107 -0.87 8.24 9.17
C VAL A 107 -0.49 9.56 8.49
N SER A 108 0.03 10.49 9.28
CA SER A 108 0.49 11.77 8.73
C SER A 108 1.67 11.55 7.77
N PHE A 109 1.79 12.40 6.74
CA PHE A 109 2.83 12.28 5.73
C PHE A 109 4.26 12.37 6.30
N GLY A 110 4.46 13.17 7.37
CA GLY A 110 5.74 13.28 8.05
C GLY A 110 6.13 12.01 8.81
N GLN A 111 5.14 11.23 9.26
CA GLN A 111 5.34 9.98 9.99
C GLN A 111 5.39 8.74 9.10
N LYS A 112 5.32 8.90 7.77
CA LYS A 112 5.42 7.78 6.82
C LYS A 112 6.70 6.99 7.08
N ARG A 113 6.61 5.67 7.01
CA ARG A 113 7.74 4.76 7.15
C ARG A 113 7.75 3.74 6.03
N ARG A 114 8.90 3.12 5.85
CA ARG A 114 9.10 1.97 4.95
C ARG A 114 7.98 0.94 5.10
N GLY A 115 7.37 0.55 3.99
CA GLY A 115 6.29 -0.43 3.95
C GLY A 115 4.88 0.14 4.07
N ASP A 116 4.72 1.41 4.48
CA ASP A 116 3.44 2.09 4.38
C ASP A 116 3.02 2.19 2.89
N ILE A 117 1.71 2.22 2.63
CA ILE A 117 1.15 2.41 1.29
C ILE A 117 0.98 3.92 1.10
N ILE A 118 1.49 4.47 0.00
CA ILE A 118 1.34 5.89 -0.33
C ILE A 118 0.58 6.05 -1.64
N ALA A 119 -0.43 6.90 -1.63
CA ALA A 119 -1.31 7.14 -2.76
C ALA A 119 -1.46 8.63 -3.06
N PHE A 120 -1.49 8.95 -4.35
CA PHE A 120 -1.59 10.30 -4.91
C PHE A 120 -2.89 10.39 -5.71
N GLY A 121 -3.88 11.06 -5.16
CA GLY A 121 -5.18 11.28 -5.79
C GLY A 121 -5.12 12.39 -6.85
N ARG A 122 -5.93 12.26 -7.91
CA ARG A 122 -6.04 13.25 -9.00
C ARG A 122 -7.51 13.42 -9.41
N TYR A 123 -7.93 14.66 -9.75
CA TYR A 123 -9.34 14.96 -10.12
C TYR A 123 -9.77 14.33 -11.45
N LYS A 124 -8.98 14.55 -12.52
CA LYS A 124 -9.38 14.21 -13.91
C LYS A 124 -8.63 13.02 -14.51
N THR A 125 -7.63 12.50 -13.81
CA THR A 125 -6.80 11.39 -14.29
C THR A 125 -6.76 10.29 -13.25
N SER A 126 -6.32 9.10 -13.66
CA SER A 126 -6.02 8.04 -12.70
C SER A 126 -4.98 8.54 -11.70
N GLY A 127 -5.28 8.41 -10.41
CA GLY A 127 -4.29 8.54 -9.36
C GLY A 127 -3.14 7.54 -9.50
N HIS A 128 -2.21 7.61 -8.57
CA HIS A 128 -1.07 6.70 -8.51
C HIS A 128 -0.88 6.18 -7.09
N VAL A 129 -0.41 4.95 -6.94
CA VAL A 129 -0.21 4.32 -5.62
C VAL A 129 1.05 3.48 -5.64
N GLY A 130 1.72 3.39 -4.50
CA GLY A 130 2.89 2.55 -4.32
C GLY A 130 3.20 2.31 -2.86
N ILE A 131 4.40 1.82 -2.59
CA ILE A 131 4.85 1.43 -1.25
C ILE A 131 6.03 2.32 -0.86
N VAL A 132 5.94 2.96 0.30
CA VAL A 132 6.98 3.83 0.83
C VAL A 132 8.28 3.04 0.99
N SER A 133 9.37 3.60 0.46
CA SER A 133 10.72 3.08 0.59
C SER A 133 11.58 4.00 1.47
N LEU A 134 12.90 3.86 1.38
CA LEU A 134 13.86 4.65 2.12
C LEU A 134 14.07 6.03 1.49
N TRP A 135 14.60 6.97 2.28
CA TRP A 135 15.08 8.28 1.81
C TRP A 135 14.05 9.11 1.02
N GLY A 136 12.78 9.06 1.41
CA GLY A 136 11.72 9.81 0.73
C GLY A 136 11.33 9.24 -0.64
N ASN A 137 11.69 7.98 -0.93
CA ASN A 137 11.29 7.29 -2.15
C ASN A 137 10.05 6.41 -1.93
N TYR A 138 9.47 5.96 -3.03
CA TYR A 138 8.44 4.93 -3.06
C TYR A 138 8.61 4.01 -4.28
N ILE A 139 8.12 2.79 -4.15
CA ILE A 139 8.17 1.75 -5.18
C ILE A 139 6.78 1.63 -5.80
N SER A 140 6.69 1.71 -7.13
CA SER A 140 5.42 1.54 -7.86
C SER A 140 5.64 1.07 -9.29
N ALA A 141 4.58 0.53 -9.90
CA ALA A 141 4.58 0.23 -11.33
C ALA A 141 4.61 1.52 -12.15
N GLY A 142 5.71 1.73 -12.87
CA GLY A 142 5.85 2.72 -13.92
C GLY A 142 5.35 2.20 -15.28
N ARG A 143 5.57 3.00 -16.33
CA ARG A 143 5.14 2.64 -17.70
C ARG A 143 5.78 1.34 -18.19
N TYR A 144 7.06 1.17 -17.94
CA TYR A 144 7.86 0.06 -18.49
C TYR A 144 8.24 -1.01 -17.46
N ARG A 145 8.32 -0.64 -16.18
CA ARG A 145 8.81 -1.51 -15.10
C ARG A 145 8.44 -0.97 -13.73
N ILE A 146 8.61 -1.79 -12.70
CA ILE A 146 8.60 -1.32 -11.32
C ILE A 146 9.80 -0.41 -11.10
N VAL A 147 9.52 0.79 -10.58
CA VAL A 147 10.54 1.82 -10.31
C VAL A 147 10.48 2.21 -8.84
N GLU A 148 11.66 2.46 -8.28
CA GLU A 148 11.82 3.13 -6.99
C GLU A 148 12.23 4.57 -7.28
N LYS A 149 11.39 5.54 -6.91
CA LYS A 149 11.61 6.96 -7.25
C LYS A 149 11.17 7.88 -6.12
N SER A 150 11.64 9.12 -6.16
CA SER A 150 11.31 10.13 -5.15
C SER A 150 9.80 10.41 -5.11
N ILE A 151 9.28 10.56 -3.89
CA ILE A 151 7.91 11.01 -3.67
C ILE A 151 7.81 12.44 -4.25
N PRO A 152 6.85 12.71 -5.16
CA PRO A 152 6.76 14.00 -5.82
C PRO A 152 6.48 15.11 -4.81
N ASN A 153 7.14 16.26 -4.98
CA ASN A 153 6.74 17.48 -4.30
C ASN A 153 5.32 17.84 -4.71
N MET A 154 4.49 18.25 -3.74
CA MET A 154 3.08 18.52 -4.01
C MET A 154 2.87 19.86 -4.73
N ASN A 155 3.86 20.76 -4.68
CA ASN A 155 3.83 22.06 -5.36
C ASN A 155 3.94 21.89 -6.88
N GLY A 156 2.98 22.46 -7.62
CA GLY A 156 2.97 22.44 -9.09
C GLY A 156 2.51 21.11 -9.73
N THR A 157 2.02 20.15 -8.94
CA THR A 157 1.52 18.87 -9.47
C THR A 157 -0.01 18.84 -9.55
N SER A 158 -0.57 18.05 -10.46
CA SER A 158 -2.01 17.75 -10.51
C SER A 158 -2.50 16.83 -9.38
N ILE A 159 -1.68 16.63 -8.34
CA ILE A 159 -2.00 15.83 -7.16
C ILE A 159 -2.85 16.67 -6.22
N ILE A 160 -4.06 16.20 -5.95
CA ILE A 160 -5.04 16.94 -5.14
C ILE A 160 -5.04 16.47 -3.68
N ARG A 161 -4.46 15.29 -3.44
CA ARG A 161 -4.39 14.65 -2.14
C ARG A 161 -3.32 13.58 -2.13
N THR A 162 -2.60 13.51 -1.01
CA THR A 162 -1.72 12.39 -0.70
C THR A 162 -2.25 11.71 0.54
N THR A 163 -2.33 10.38 0.53
CA THR A 163 -2.74 9.58 1.70
C THR A 163 -1.72 8.49 1.93
N VAL A 164 -1.33 8.32 3.20
CA VAL A 164 -0.42 7.28 3.64
C VAL A 164 -1.19 6.34 4.56
N TRP A 165 -1.19 5.06 4.21
CA TRP A 165 -1.81 4.00 5.00
C TRP A 165 -0.73 3.12 5.62
N ARG A 166 -0.83 2.92 6.92
CA ARG A 166 0.00 1.99 7.67
C ARG A 166 -0.76 0.70 7.90
N TYR A 167 -0.12 -0.43 7.62
CA TYR A 167 -0.64 -1.72 8.02
C TYR A 167 -0.49 -1.90 9.54
N THR A 168 -1.56 -2.30 10.21
CA THR A 168 -1.65 -2.39 11.69
C THR A 168 -2.07 -3.77 12.20
N CYS A 169 -2.36 -4.68 11.28
CA CYS A 169 -2.20 -6.10 11.54
C CYS A 169 -0.73 -6.46 11.18
#